data_AF-A0A6M2E183-F1
#
_entry.id   AF-A0A6M2E183-F1
#
_cell.length_a   1.000
_cell.length_b   1.000
_cell.length_c   1.000
_cell.angle_alpha   90.00
_cell.angle_beta   90.00
_cell.angle_gamma   90.00
#
_symmetry.space_group_name_H-M   'P 1'
#
loop_
_entity.id
_entity.type
_entity.pdbx_description
1 polymer ?
#
loop_
_entity_poly.entity_id
_entity_poly.type
_entity_poly.pdbx_seq_one_letter_code
_entity_poly.pdbx_strand_id
1 'polypeptide(L)'
;IGTMNIVRTVTTVARRAPQLQVTAAPARKYKTLAQIKELQKQFCADDGVPVYLKGGPIDVILYRTTIAASGFAVLYCFYTLYNMIYMHKK
;
A
#
# COMPACT_ATOMS: atom_id res chain seq x y z
N ILE A 1 -52.39 27.15 20.71
CA ILE A 1 -50.91 27.23 20.83
C ILE A 1 -50.37 25.83 20.51
N GLY A 2 -50.05 25.50 19.26
CA GLY A 2 -49.66 24.11 18.93
C GLY A 2 -49.21 23.83 17.50
N THR A 3 -49.48 24.73 16.54
CA THR A 3 -49.17 24.51 15.12
C THR A 3 -47.76 24.98 14.70
N MET A 4 -47.09 25.83 15.48
CA MET A 4 -45.81 26.46 15.08
C MET A 4 -44.56 25.57 15.19
N ASN A 5 -44.63 24.42 15.87
CA ASN A 5 -43.47 23.53 15.99
C ASN A 5 -43.37 22.53 14.83
N ILE A 6 -44.48 22.10 14.24
CA ILE A 6 -44.49 21.13 13.13
C ILE A 6 -43.95 21.79 11.85
N VAL A 7 -44.35 23.03 11.58
CA VAL A 7 -43.86 23.76 10.40
C VAL A 7 -42.34 23.98 10.48
N ARG A 8 -41.80 24.22 11.68
CA ARG A 8 -40.35 24.38 11.90
C ARG A 8 -39.58 23.08 11.75
N THR A 9 -40.12 21.95 12.21
CA THR A 9 -39.47 20.65 12.02
C THR A 9 -39.50 20.22 10.55
N VAL A 10 -40.63 20.40 9.86
CA VAL A 10 -40.75 20.05 8.43
C VAL A 10 -39.85 20.92 7.57
N THR A 11 -39.79 22.23 7.82
CA THR A 11 -38.89 23.14 7.08
C THR A 11 -37.41 22.89 7.38
N THR A 12 -37.07 22.47 8.59
CA THR A 12 -35.69 22.14 8.97
C THR A 12 -35.22 20.83 8.33
N VAL A 13 -36.09 19.82 8.23
CA VAL A 13 -35.79 18.57 7.52
C VAL A 13 -35.68 18.81 6.01
N ALA A 14 -36.61 19.57 5.43
CA ALA A 14 -36.58 19.92 4.01
C ALA A 14 -35.32 20.69 3.60
N ARG A 15 -34.83 21.61 4.46
CA ARG A 15 -33.57 22.34 4.22
C ARG A 15 -32.31 21.48 4.35
N ARG A 16 -32.37 20.34 5.06
CA ARG A 16 -31.23 19.42 5.23
C ARG A 16 -31.20 18.26 4.22
N ALA A 17 -32.31 18.00 3.52
CA ALA A 17 -32.37 16.99 2.47
C ALA A 17 -31.32 17.14 1.34
N PRO A 18 -31.01 18.34 0.80
CA PRO A 18 -30.05 18.46 -0.29
C PRO A 18 -28.58 18.31 0.14
N GLN A 19 -28.28 18.31 1.45
CA GLN A 19 -26.93 18.12 2.00
C GLN A 19 -26.60 16.65 2.30
N LEU A 20 -27.57 15.74 2.17
CA LEU A 20 -27.38 14.29 2.27
C LEU A 20 -27.12 13.67 0.89
N GLN A 21 -26.31 14.34 0.08
CA GLN A 21 -25.60 13.65 -0.99
C GLN A 21 -24.48 12.85 -0.32
N VAL A 22 -24.81 11.63 0.14
CA VAL A 22 -23.79 10.65 0.51
C VAL A 22 -23.01 10.38 -0.77
N THR A 23 -21.90 11.09 -0.98
CA THR A 23 -20.90 10.69 -1.96
C THR A 23 -20.39 9.34 -1.49
N ALA A 24 -21.02 8.27 -1.94
CA ALA A 24 -20.62 6.92 -1.62
C ALA A 24 -19.16 6.78 -2.06
N ALA A 25 -18.26 6.59 -1.10
CA ALA A 25 -16.87 6.30 -1.39
C ALA A 25 -16.82 5.17 -2.43
N PRO A 26 -15.91 5.24 -3.43
CA PRO A 26 -15.86 4.23 -4.48
C PRO A 26 -15.81 2.85 -3.84
N ALA A 27 -16.68 1.94 -4.29
CA ALA A 27 -16.77 0.59 -3.77
C ALA A 27 -15.36 -0.05 -3.83
N ARG A 28 -14.73 -0.20 -2.67
CA ARG A 28 -13.38 -0.75 -2.58
C ARG A 28 -13.47 -2.20 -3.04
N LYS A 29 -12.75 -2.55 -4.12
CA LYS A 29 -12.67 -3.93 -4.61
C LYS A 29 -11.86 -4.75 -3.59
N TYR A 30 -12.56 -5.32 -2.61
CA TYR A 30 -11.95 -6.23 -1.67
C TYR A 30 -11.67 -7.58 -2.35
N LYS A 31 -10.60 -8.25 -1.92
CA LYS A 31 -10.42 -9.67 -2.23
C LYS A 31 -11.60 -10.44 -1.67
N THR A 32 -12.04 -11.48 -2.38
CA THR A 32 -13.11 -12.34 -1.88
C THR A 32 -12.63 -13.12 -0.66
N LEU A 33 -13.55 -13.56 0.20
CA LEU A 33 -13.20 -14.35 1.39
C LEU A 33 -12.41 -15.62 1.05
N ALA A 34 -12.70 -16.25 -0.09
CA ALA A 34 -11.96 -17.40 -0.59
C ALA A 34 -10.49 -17.07 -0.90
N GLN A 35 -10.24 -15.92 -1.54
CA GLN A 35 -8.88 -15.46 -1.83
C GLN A 35 -8.09 -15.12 -0.57
N ILE A 36 -8.75 -14.53 0.42
CA ILE A 36 -8.13 -14.22 1.71
C ILE A 36 -7.75 -15.50 2.44
N LYS A 37 -8.63 -16.52 2.44
CA LYS A 37 -8.35 -17.81 3.07
C LYS A 37 -7.18 -18.54 2.42
N GLU A 38 -7.05 -18.47 1.09
CA GLU A 38 -5.92 -19.05 0.38
C GLU A 38 -4.61 -18.34 0.73
N LEU A 39 -4.62 -17.00 0.78
CA LEU A 39 -3.46 -16.22 1.23
C LEU A 39 -3.10 -16.54 2.69
N GLN A 40 -4.09 -16.62 3.59
CA GLN A 40 -3.85 -17.01 4.98
C GLN A 40 -3.22 -18.40 5.06
N LYS A 41 -3.69 -19.37 4.27
CA LYS A 41 -3.10 -20.71 4.22
C LYS A 41 -1.64 -20.65 3.76
N GLN A 42 -1.35 -19.93 2.67
CA GLN A 42 0.00 -19.78 2.14
C GLN A 42 0.94 -19.11 3.15
N PHE A 43 0.52 -18.02 3.79
CA PHE A 43 1.39 -17.25 4.70
C PHE A 43 1.49 -17.85 6.12
N CYS A 44 0.50 -18.64 6.56
CA CYS A 44 0.54 -19.34 7.84
C CYS A 44 1.15 -20.75 7.77
N ALA A 45 1.47 -21.28 6.58
CA ALA A 45 2.14 -22.59 6.45
C ALA A 45 3.51 -22.58 7.16
N ASP A 46 3.85 -23.63 7.90
CA ASP A 46 5.10 -23.70 8.68
C ASP A 46 6.26 -24.32 7.88
N ASP A 47 6.65 -23.63 6.80
CA ASP A 47 7.65 -24.12 5.84
C ASP A 47 9.08 -23.60 6.13
N GLY A 48 9.26 -22.84 7.21
CA GLY A 48 10.53 -22.16 7.54
C GLY A 48 10.94 -21.04 6.57
N VAL A 49 10.13 -20.74 5.54
CA VAL A 49 10.40 -19.67 4.58
C VAL A 49 10.11 -18.30 5.22
N PRO A 50 11.05 -17.34 5.15
CA PRO A 50 10.84 -16.02 5.72
C PRO A 50 9.76 -15.24 4.95
N VAL A 51 9.05 -14.36 5.67
CA VAL A 51 7.86 -13.64 5.14
C VAL A 51 8.12 -12.88 3.83
N TYR A 52 9.31 -12.33 3.63
CA TYR A 52 9.68 -11.55 2.44
C TYR A 52 10.00 -12.40 1.19
N LEU A 53 10.00 -13.73 1.30
CA LEU A 53 10.11 -14.66 0.16
C LEU A 53 8.86 -15.53 0.00
N LYS A 54 7.89 -15.40 0.90
CA LYS A 54 6.76 -16.32 1.04
C LYS A 54 5.65 -16.05 0.03
N GLY A 55 5.64 -14.89 -0.63
CA GLY A 55 4.68 -14.54 -1.67
C GLY A 55 4.95 -15.24 -3.01
N GLY A 56 6.13 -15.84 -3.20
CA GLY A 56 6.42 -16.75 -4.31
C GLY A 56 7.73 -16.43 -5.06
N PRO A 57 7.90 -16.96 -6.29
CA PRO A 57 9.17 -16.86 -7.02
C PRO A 57 9.53 -15.42 -7.43
N ILE A 58 8.53 -14.55 -7.61
CA ILE A 58 8.76 -13.14 -7.93
C ILE A 58 9.48 -12.42 -6.79
N ASP A 59 9.13 -12.71 -5.55
CA ASP A 59 9.77 -12.11 -4.36
C ASP A 59 11.25 -12.49 -4.30
N VAL A 60 11.57 -13.74 -4.66
CA VAL A 60 12.96 -14.24 -4.71
C VAL A 60 13.77 -13.52 -5.79
N ILE A 61 13.21 -13.37 -6.99
CA ILE A 61 13.88 -12.66 -8.09
C ILE A 61 14.11 -11.21 -7.69
N LEU A 62 13.07 -10.54 -7.16
CA LEU A 62 13.15 -9.14 -6.74
C LEU A 62 14.20 -8.95 -5.65
N TYR A 63 14.22 -9.80 -4.62
CA TYR A 63 15.22 -9.74 -3.56
C TYR A 63 16.64 -9.88 -4.10
N ARG A 64 16.89 -10.87 -4.97
CA ARG A 64 18.21 -11.14 -5.53
C ARG A 64 18.69 -10.00 -6.43
N THR A 65 17.81 -9.43 -7.25
CA THR A 65 18.17 -8.31 -8.12
C THR A 65 18.46 -7.05 -7.32
N THR A 66 17.68 -6.76 -6.26
CA THR A 66 17.94 -5.63 -5.38
C THR A 66 19.29 -5.76 -4.67
N ILE A 67 19.59 -6.92 -4.07
CA ILE A 67 20.88 -7.13 -3.40
C ILE A 67 22.04 -7.02 -4.38
N ALA A 68 21.92 -7.60 -5.58
CA ALA A 68 22.95 -7.50 -6.61
C ALA A 68 23.17 -6.05 -7.06
N ALA A 69 22.10 -5.30 -7.32
CA ALA A 69 22.17 -3.91 -7.73
C ALA A 69 22.79 -3.02 -6.64
N SER A 70 22.38 -3.20 -5.39
CA SER A 70 22.96 -2.48 -4.25
C SER A 70 24.43 -2.80 -4.05
N GLY A 71 24.81 -4.08 -4.11
CA GLY A 71 26.22 -4.50 -4.02
C GLY A 71 27.07 -3.89 -5.14
N PHE A 72 26.57 -3.91 -6.38
CA PHE A 72 27.24 -3.27 -7.51
C PHE A 72 27.40 -1.76 -7.32
N ALA A 73 26.35 -1.07 -6.86
CA ALA A 73 26.39 0.37 -6.61
C ALA A 73 27.43 0.74 -5.55
N VAL A 74 27.52 -0.04 -4.46
CA VAL A 74 28.51 0.17 -3.40
C VAL A 74 29.93 -0.02 -3.94
N LEU A 75 30.19 -1.09 -4.70
CA LEU A 75 31.49 -1.33 -5.33
C LEU A 75 31.88 -0.20 -6.29
N TYR A 76 30.93 0.25 -7.11
CA TYR A 76 31.14 1.37 -8.03
C TYR A 76 31.46 2.67 -7.28
N CYS A 77 30.76 2.94 -6.18
CA CYS A 77 31.03 4.08 -5.32
C CYS A 77 32.47 4.08 -4.79
N PHE A 78 32.97 2.93 -4.31
CA PHE A 78 34.36 2.80 -3.88
C PHE A 78 35.36 2.97 -5.03
N TYR A 79 35.07 2.42 -6.21
CA TYR A 79 35.91 2.61 -7.40
C TYR A 79 36.00 4.10 -7.80
N THR A 80 34.87 4.81 -7.79
CA THR A 80 34.83 6.24 -8.06
C THR A 80 35.59 7.03 -7.00
N LEU A 81 35.41 6.71 -5.71
CA LEU A 81 36.12 7.35 -4.61
C LEU A 81 37.63 7.15 -4.74
N TYR A 82 38.09 5.93 -5.00
CA TYR A 82 39.50 5.60 -5.21
C TYR A 82 40.10 6.41 -6.37
N ASN A 83 39.39 6.47 -7.50
CA ASN A 83 39.82 7.24 -8.65
C ASN A 83 39.93 8.73 -8.33
N MET A 84 38.98 9.28 -7.58
CA MET A 84 38.99 10.69 -7.20
C MET A 84 40.17 11.03 -6.26
N ILE A 85 40.50 10.14 -5.32
CA ILE A 85 41.58 10.38 -4.34
C ILE A 85 42.97 10.23 -4.97
N TYR A 86 43.21 9.13 -5.70
CA TYR A 86 44.56 8.78 -6.14
C TYR A 86 44.82 8.96 -7.63
N MET A 87 43.78 8.84 -8.46
CA MET A 87 43.88 8.99 -9.92
C MET A 87 43.36 10.35 -10.36
N HIS A 88 44.09 11.41 -9.99
CA HIS A 88 43.85 12.73 -10.57
C HIS A 88 44.39 12.75 -12.01
N LYS A 89 43.53 12.48 -12.99
CA LYS A 89 43.88 12.71 -14.40
C LYS A 89 44.08 14.22 -14.60
N LYS A 90 45.30 14.63 -14.94
CA LYS A 90 45.61 15.99 -15.42
C LYS A 90 44.87 16.27 -16.74
#